data_AF-A0A091CMS0-F1
#
_entry.id   AF-A0A091CMS0-F1
#
_cell.length_a   1.000
_cell.length_b   1.000
_cell.length_c   1.000
_cell.angle_alpha   90.00
_cell.angle_beta   90.00
_cell.angle_gamma   90.00
#
_symmetry.space_group_name_H-M   'P 1'
#
loop_
_entity.id
_entity.type
_entity.pdbx_description
1 polymer ?
#
loop_
_entity_poly.entity_id
_entity_poly.type
_entity_poly.pdbx_seq_one_letter_code
_entity_poly.pdbx_strand_id
1 'polypeptide(L)'
;MVAPMDLELKKAFTELHAKAMDTQQKVKLAGIQTEQLNRMKKHAHLTDTEIMTLVDEINMYEGIGRVFILHSKGVIHNQLLEKQKIAEEEN
;
A
#
# COMPACT_ATOMS: atom_id res chain seq x y z
N MET A 1 -44.34 -10.19 -30.42
CA MET A 1 -44.30 -9.90 -28.96
C MET A 1 -43.04 -10.55 -28.43
N VAL A 2 -42.10 -9.79 -27.88
CA VAL A 2 -40.87 -10.36 -27.27
C VAL A 2 -41.30 -11.05 -25.97
N ALA A 3 -40.94 -12.32 -25.81
CA ALA A 3 -41.32 -13.08 -24.64
C ALA A 3 -40.70 -12.45 -23.37
N PRO A 4 -41.46 -12.29 -22.27
CA PRO A 4 -40.98 -11.63 -21.05
C PRO A 4 -39.68 -12.25 -20.49
N MET A 5 -39.46 -13.54 -20.73
CA MET A 5 -38.26 -14.28 -20.34
C MET A 5 -36.97 -13.79 -21.03
N ASP A 6 -37.05 -13.26 -22.25
CA ASP A 6 -35.90 -12.74 -23.01
C ASP A 6 -35.44 -11.36 -22.49
N LEU A 7 -36.40 -10.54 -22.04
CA LEU A 7 -36.12 -9.25 -21.40
C LEU A 7 -35.47 -9.40 -20.03
N GLU A 8 -35.92 -10.36 -19.21
CA GLU A 8 -35.29 -10.67 -17.93
C GLU A 8 -33.87 -11.22 -18.10
N LEU A 9 -33.68 -12.11 -19.07
CA LEU A 9 -32.36 -12.65 -19.39
C LEU A 9 -31.40 -11.54 -19.84
N LYS A 10 -31.84 -10.63 -20.72
CA LYS A 10 -31.03 -9.49 -21.17
C LYS A 10 -30.67 -8.55 -20.01
N LYS A 11 -31.58 -8.32 -19.07
CA LYS A 11 -31.30 -7.54 -17.85
C LYS A 11 -30.26 -8.24 -16.97
N ALA A 12 -30.44 -9.53 -16.71
CA ALA A 12 -29.50 -10.32 -15.91
C ALA A 12 -28.08 -10.33 -16.50
N PHE A 13 -27.95 -10.46 -17.83
CA PHE A 13 -26.66 -10.35 -18.51
C PHE A 13 -26.02 -8.97 -18.38
N THR A 14 -26.83 -7.91 -18.47
CA THR A 14 -26.33 -6.53 -18.33
C THR A 14 -25.82 -6.28 -16.91
N GLU A 15 -26.57 -6.73 -15.89
CA GLU A 15 -26.15 -6.63 -14.49
C GLU A 15 -24.90 -7.46 -14.19
N LEU A 16 -24.80 -8.67 -14.75
CA LEU A 16 -23.63 -9.52 -14.60
C LEU A 16 -22.39 -8.86 -15.23
N HIS A 17 -22.54 -8.28 -16.42
CA HIS A 17 -21.46 -7.57 -17.09
C HIS A 17 -21.00 -6.36 -16.27
N ALA A 18 -21.93 -5.57 -15.73
CA ALA A 18 -21.60 -4.44 -14.86
C ALA A 18 -20.84 -4.89 -13.60
N LYS A 19 -21.28 -5.98 -12.94
CA LYS A 19 -20.57 -6.56 -11.78
C LYS A 19 -19.17 -7.08 -12.13
N ALA A 20 -19.03 -7.72 -13.30
CA ALA A 20 -17.73 -8.19 -13.77
C ALA A 20 -16.75 -7.03 -13.97
N MET A 21 -17.20 -5.94 -14.59
CA MET A 21 -16.38 -4.73 -14.78
C MET A 21 -15.97 -4.07 -13.45
N ASP A 22 -16.92 -3.90 -12.52
CA ASP A 22 -16.64 -3.33 -11.20
C ASP A 22 -15.63 -4.18 -10.42
N THR A 23 -15.79 -5.50 -10.46
CA THR A 23 -14.87 -6.44 -9.81
C THR A 23 -13.47 -6.32 -10.41
N GLN A 24 -13.35 -6.29 -11.75
CA GLN A 24 -12.06 -6.15 -12.43
C GLN A 24 -11.36 -4.84 -12.08
N GLN A 25 -12.11 -3.74 -11.96
CA GLN A 25 -11.56 -2.45 -11.54
C GLN A 25 -11.05 -2.49 -10.09
N LYS A 26 -11.81 -3.10 -9.18
CA LYS A 26 -11.39 -3.27 -7.78
C LYS A 26 -10.14 -4.14 -7.64
N VAL A 27 -10.05 -5.23 -8.39
CA VAL A 27 -8.85 -6.08 -8.43
C VAL A 27 -7.64 -5.30 -8.90
N LYS A 28 -7.79 -4.46 -9.93
CA LYS A 28 -6.69 -3.61 -10.42
C LYS A 28 -6.23 -2.60 -9.35
N LEU A 29 -7.17 -1.96 -8.66
CA LEU A 29 -6.85 -1.01 -7.58
C LEU A 29 -6.14 -1.70 -6.41
N ALA A 30 -6.61 -2.88 -6.00
CA ALA A 30 -5.97 -3.68 -4.97
C ALA A 30 -4.53 -4.05 -5.37
N GLY A 31 -4.31 -4.46 -6.63
CA GLY A 31 -2.96 -4.76 -7.13
C GLY A 31 -2.00 -3.56 -7.03
N ILE A 32 -2.47 -2.35 -7.38
CA ILE A 32 -1.68 -1.12 -7.26
C ILE A 32 -1.34 -0.83 -5.79
N GLN A 33 -2.30 -1.02 -4.87
CA GLN A 33 -2.08 -0.82 -3.43
C GLN A 33 -1.05 -1.82 -2.89
N THR A 34 -1.15 -3.10 -3.26
CA THR A 34 -0.16 -4.13 -2.90
C THR A 34 1.24 -3.77 -3.40
N GLU A 35 1.39 -3.31 -4.64
CA GLU A 35 2.69 -2.87 -5.16
C GLU A 35 3.27 -1.68 -4.38
N GLN A 36 2.42 -0.71 -4.02
CA GLN A 36 2.82 0.45 -3.22
C GLN A 36 3.29 0.03 -1.82
N LEU A 37 2.52 -0.80 -1.11
CA LEU A 37 2.88 -1.30 0.22
C LEU A 37 4.19 -2.08 0.19
N ASN A 38 4.37 -2.95 -0.83
CA ASN A 38 5.62 -3.69 -1.00
C ASN A 38 6.84 -2.79 -1.21
N ARG A 39 6.69 -1.70 -1.98
CA ARG A 39 7.78 -0.71 -2.16
C ARG A 39 8.07 0.02 -0.86
N MET A 40 7.05 0.44 -0.13
CA MET A 40 7.20 1.12 1.17
C MET A 40 7.91 0.23 2.20
N LYS A 41 7.53 -1.05 2.30
CA LYS A 41 8.19 -2.03 3.18
C LYS A 41 9.67 -2.17 2.85
N LYS A 42 10.00 -2.41 1.58
CA LYS A 42 11.39 -2.57 1.13
C LYS A 42 12.22 -1.32 1.37
N HIS A 43 11.65 -0.14 1.10
CA HIS A 43 12.32 1.13 1.34
C HIS A 43 12.62 1.31 2.83
N ALA A 44 11.62 1.14 3.71
CA ALA A 44 11.81 1.28 5.15
C ALA A 44 12.85 0.29 5.69
N HIS A 45 12.82 -0.97 5.23
CA HIS A 45 13.80 -1.99 5.60
C HIS A 45 15.23 -1.65 5.15
N LEU A 46 15.39 -1.17 3.92
CA LEU A 46 16.70 -0.80 3.40
C LEU A 46 17.29 0.37 4.17
N THR A 47 16.49 1.43 4.40
CA THR A 47 16.92 2.58 5.20
C THR A 47 17.30 2.15 6.62
N ASP A 48 16.51 1.28 7.23
CA ASP A 48 16.78 0.78 8.59
C ASP A 48 18.12 0.02 8.65
N THR A 49 18.34 -0.87 7.69
CA THR A 49 19.58 -1.63 7.57
C THR A 49 20.79 -0.69 7.44
N GLU A 50 20.70 0.33 6.57
CA GLU A 50 21.76 1.30 6.36
C GLU A 50 22.06 2.10 7.63
N ILE A 51 21.05 2.65 8.32
CA ILE A 51 21.29 3.43 9.54
C ILE A 51 21.84 2.58 10.68
N MET A 52 21.49 1.30 10.75
CA MET A 52 21.99 0.39 11.77
C MET A 52 23.48 0.09 11.60
N THR A 53 24.03 0.21 10.38
CA THR A 53 25.48 0.08 10.13
C THR A 53 26.31 1.26 10.64
N LEU A 54 25.67 2.40 10.93
CA LEU A 54 26.34 3.61 11.38
C LEU A 54 26.62 3.58 12.89
N VAL A 55 27.65 4.30 13.34
CA VAL A 55 27.98 4.45 14.76
C VAL A 55 26.89 5.29 15.47
N ASP A 56 26.62 4.99 16.74
CA ASP A 56 25.49 5.56 17.49
C ASP A 56 25.59 7.08 17.76
N GLU A 57 26.79 7.66 17.71
CA GLU A 57 27.04 9.08 17.99
C GLU A 57 26.75 10.02 16.81
N ILE A 58 26.19 9.50 15.71
CA ILE A 58 25.91 10.28 14.50
C ILE A 58 24.55 10.98 14.64
N ASN A 59 24.52 12.29 14.38
CA ASN A 59 23.28 13.05 14.28
C ASN A 59 22.41 12.50 13.15
N MET A 60 21.19 12.10 13.48
CA MET A 60 20.23 11.60 12.51
C MET A 60 19.02 12.53 12.40
N TYR A 61 18.57 12.75 11.16
CA TYR A 61 17.49 13.68 10.88
C TYR A 61 16.34 12.97 10.16
N GLU A 62 15.14 13.02 10.73
CA GLU A 62 13.92 12.56 10.07
C GLU A 62 13.39 13.67 9.15
N GLY A 63 13.21 13.34 7.86
CA GLY A 63 12.60 14.24 6.89
C GLY A 63 11.07 14.20 6.97
N ILE A 64 10.45 15.32 7.33
CA ILE A 64 9.00 15.51 7.30
C ILE A 64 8.67 16.61 6.28
N GLY A 65 8.31 16.19 5.06
CA GLY A 65 8.08 17.10 3.94
C GLY A 65 9.37 17.82 3.53
N ARG A 66 9.50 19.11 3.87
CA ARG A 66 10.70 19.93 3.59
C ARG A 66 11.52 20.27 4.83
N VAL A 67 11.12 19.76 6.00
CA VAL A 67 11.78 20.01 7.29
C VAL A 67 12.53 18.76 7.70
N PHE A 68 13.64 18.95 8.42
CA PHE A 68 14.46 17.88 8.99
C PHE A 68 14.51 18.04 10.50
N ILE A 69 14.09 17.01 11.24
CA ILE A 69 14.02 17.03 12.71
C ILE A 69 15.09 16.10 13.25
N LEU A 70 15.92 16.62 14.16
CA LEU A 70 16.94 15.84 14.84
C LEU A 70 16.29 14.80 15.77
N HIS A 71 16.63 13.54 15.59
CA HIS A 71 16.20 12.42 16.43
C HIS A 71 17.38 11.52 16.79
N SER A 72 17.22 10.73 17.86
CA SER A 72 18.18 9.68 18.17
C SER A 72 18.03 8.51 17.21
N LYS A 73 19.12 7.76 16.99
CA LYS A 73 19.14 6.56 16.15
C LYS A 73 18.06 5.55 16.54
N GLY A 74 17.87 5.30 17.84
CA GLY A 74 16.86 4.37 18.35
C GLY A 74 15.42 4.80 18.04
N VAL A 75 15.13 6.11 18.04
CA VAL A 75 13.81 6.61 17.68
C VAL A 75 13.53 6.37 16.20
N ILE A 76 14.49 6.69 15.32
CA ILE A 76 14.34 6.49 13.87
C ILE A 76 14.24 5.00 13.54
N HIS A 77 15.04 4.16 14.19
CA HIS A 77 14.95 2.70 14.07
C HIS A 77 13.54 2.19 14.36
N ASN A 78 12.99 2.56 15.52
CA ASN A 78 11.64 2.15 15.93
C ASN A 78 10.56 2.66 14.96
N GLN A 79 10.69 3.89 14.45
CA GLN A 79 9.78 4.42 13.43
C GLN A 79 9.85 3.63 12.12
N LEU A 80 11.06 3.23 11.69
CA LEU A 80 11.25 2.42 10.48
C LEU A 80 10.72 0.99 10.66
N LEU A 81 10.86 0.40 11.84
CA LEU A 81 10.25 -0.89 12.18
C LEU A 81 8.72 -0.80 12.14
N GLU A 82 8.13 0.25 12.71
CA GLU A 82 6.68 0.44 12.68
C GLU A 82 6.18 0.66 11.24
N LYS A 83 6.92 1.42 10.41
CA LYS A 83 6.61 1.58 8.97
C LYS A 83 6.67 0.24 8.22
N GLN A 84 7.61 -0.65 8.55
CA GLN A 84 7.68 -1.99 7.98
C GLN A 84 6.49 -2.86 8.40
N LYS A 85 6.13 -2.80 9.68
CA LYS A 85 5.01 -3.57 10.25
C LYS A 85 3.67 -3.15 9.67
N ILE A 86 3.38 -1.85 9.59
CA ILE A 86 2.15 -1.33 8.97
C ILE A 86 2.04 -1.81 7.51
N ALA A 87 3.14 -1.77 6.76
CA ALA A 87 3.15 -2.25 5.38
C ALA A 87 3.03 -3.78 5.24
N GLU A 88 3.20 -4.53 6.33
CA GLU A 88 3.02 -5.98 6.39
C GLU A 88 1.62 -6.38 6.86
N GLU A 89 1.01 -5.63 7.78
CA GLU A 89 -0.36 -5.85 8.27
C GLU A 89 -1.44 -5.46 7.25
N GLU A 90 -1.14 -4.52 6.34
CA GLU A 90 -2.05 -4.07 5.27
C GLU A 90 -1.95 -4.91 3.97
N ASN A 91 -1.18 -6.00 3.97
CA ASN A 91 -1.07 -6.98 2.87
C ASN A 91 -2.03 -8.17 3.07
#